data_AF-A0A7W0PNM1-F1
#
_entry.id   AF-A0A7W0PNM1-F1
#
_cell.length_a   1.000
_cell.length_b   1.000
_cell.length_c   1.000
_cell.angle_alpha   90.00
_cell.angle_beta   90.00
_cell.angle_gamma   90.00
#
_symmetry.space_group_name_H-M   'P 1'
#
loop_
_entity.id
_entity.type
_entity.pdbx_description
1 polymer ?
#
loop_
_entity_poly.entity_id
_entity_poly.type
_entity_poly.pdbx_seq_one_letter_code
_entity_poly.pdbx_strand_id
1 'polypeptide(L)'
;MSGVRVLVGTRKGAFILTSDERRKDWNVSGPHFGGWEMFHLKGSPADPNRIYASQASDWFGQTMHRSDNGGQTWQTVGNEFGYQGEAGTHQWYDGTPHPWEFKRVWHLEPSLTDPDTVYAGVEDAALFKSTDAGATWTELSGLRTHSTGNRWQPGAGGMCLHSILLDPVDPDRIYVAISAAGAFRSDDGGTTWTPVNKGLRSEYIPDEDAEVGHCVHNIAMHPSRPETLFM
;
A
#
# COMPACT_ATOMS: atom_id res chain seq x y z
N MET A 1 17.03 23.83 10.60
CA MET A 1 17.64 22.64 11.23
C MET A 1 16.92 21.45 10.67
N SER A 2 17.66 20.51 10.08
CA SER A 2 17.15 19.19 9.72
C SER A 2 16.68 18.46 10.97
N GLY A 3 15.70 17.58 10.81
CA GLY A 3 15.08 16.87 11.92
C GLY A 3 14.52 15.54 11.47
N VAL A 4 14.10 14.74 12.45
CA VAL A 4 13.50 13.42 12.22
C VAL A 4 12.03 13.48 12.59
N ARG A 5 11.19 12.93 11.72
CA ARG A 5 9.76 12.72 11.99
C ARG A 5 9.46 11.23 11.84
N VAL A 6 8.80 10.66 12.84
CA VAL A 6 8.30 9.28 12.82
C VAL A 6 6.78 9.33 12.90
N LEU A 7 6.13 8.66 11.96
CA LEU A 7 4.68 8.52 11.90
C LEU A 7 4.30 7.17 12.50
N VAL A 8 3.40 7.15 13.47
CA VAL A 8 2.99 5.94 14.18
C VAL A 8 1.49 5.78 14.06
N GLY A 9 1.05 4.71 13.40
CA GLY A 9 -0.35 4.28 13.38
C GLY A 9 -0.59 3.19 14.41
N THR A 10 -1.73 3.23 15.09
CA THR A 10 -2.14 2.21 16.06
C THR A 10 -3.62 1.87 15.88
N ARG A 11 -4.09 0.86 16.63
CA ARG A 11 -5.53 0.56 16.74
C ARG A 11 -6.36 1.63 17.47
N LYS A 12 -5.73 2.69 17.99
CA LYS A 12 -6.36 3.71 18.83
C LYS A 12 -6.05 5.14 18.40
N GLY A 13 -5.49 5.31 17.21
CA GLY A 13 -5.16 6.60 16.62
C GLY A 13 -3.73 6.67 16.11
N ALA A 14 -3.35 7.85 15.65
CA ALA A 14 -2.03 8.16 15.13
C ALA A 14 -1.23 9.08 16.06
N PHE A 15 0.08 8.97 16.01
CA PHE A 15 1.03 9.82 16.72
C PHE A 15 2.13 10.28 15.76
N ILE A 16 2.60 11.51 15.95
CA ILE A 16 3.74 12.07 15.24
C ILE A 16 4.82 12.39 16.25
N LEU A 17 5.96 11.71 16.11
CA LEU A 17 7.12 11.91 16.95
C LEU A 17 8.14 12.74 16.18
N THR A 18 8.67 13.78 16.79
CA THR A 18 9.65 14.69 16.18
C THR A 18 10.86 14.87 17.08
N SER A 19 12.04 14.92 16.46
CA SER A 19 13.30 15.20 17.14
C SER A 19 14.25 15.95 16.21
N ASP A 20 15.29 16.55 16.78
CA ASP A 20 16.42 17.04 16.00
C ASP A 20 17.28 15.87 15.47
N GLU A 21 18.36 16.17 14.76
CA GLU A 21 19.27 15.13 14.23
C GLU A 21 19.94 14.29 15.32
N ARG A 22 20.03 14.81 16.56
CA ARG A 22 20.64 14.09 17.68
C ARG A 22 19.73 12.97 18.18
N ARG A 23 18.43 13.04 17.92
CA ARG A 23 17.43 12.02 18.29
C ARG A 23 17.40 11.71 19.79
N LYS A 24 17.75 12.69 20.62
CA LYS A 24 17.81 12.54 22.10
C LYS A 24 16.49 12.90 22.77
N ASP A 25 15.95 14.05 22.41
CA ASP A 25 14.70 14.56 22.97
C ASP A 25 13.60 14.48 21.91
N TRP A 26 12.44 13.94 22.28
CA TRP A 26 11.34 13.70 21.36
C TRP A 26 10.08 14.44 21.81
N ASN A 27 9.48 15.19 20.90
CA ASN A 27 8.14 15.73 21.06
C ASN A 27 7.12 14.77 20.42
N VAL A 28 6.07 14.43 21.17
CA VAL A 28 5.02 13.52 20.74
C VAL A 28 3.72 14.30 20.55
N SER A 29 3.19 14.32 19.33
CA SER A 29 1.88 14.88 19.00
C SER A 29 0.86 13.76 18.83
N GLY A 30 -0.29 13.87 19.49
CA GLY A 30 -1.39 12.92 19.42
C GLY A 30 -2.11 12.69 20.76
N PRO A 31 -3.08 11.76 20.80
CA PRO A 31 -3.54 10.97 19.66
C PRO A 31 -4.27 11.85 18.64
N HIS A 32 -3.86 11.76 17.38
CA HIS A 32 -4.69 12.16 16.24
C HIS A 32 -5.66 11.01 15.95
N PHE A 33 -6.89 11.32 15.53
CA PHE A 33 -7.90 10.30 15.23
C PHE A 33 -8.14 9.34 16.41
N GLY A 34 -8.25 9.89 17.64
CA GLY A 34 -8.41 9.07 18.85
C GLY A 34 -9.56 8.07 18.73
N GLY A 35 -9.25 6.79 18.95
CA GLY A 35 -10.23 5.68 18.86
C GLY A 35 -10.33 5.01 17.49
N TRP A 36 -9.67 5.54 16.45
CA TRP A 36 -9.65 4.96 15.11
C TRP A 36 -8.47 4.00 14.91
N GLU A 37 -8.69 2.94 14.16
CA GLU A 37 -7.62 2.05 13.71
C GLU A 37 -6.94 2.66 12.47
N MET A 38 -5.63 2.84 12.58
CA MET A 38 -4.79 3.33 11.50
C MET A 38 -4.20 2.15 10.74
N PHE A 39 -4.50 2.02 9.45
CA PHE A 39 -3.90 1.00 8.60
C PHE A 39 -2.55 1.46 8.06
N HIS A 40 -2.45 2.74 7.68
CA HIS A 40 -1.17 3.28 7.21
C HIS A 40 -1.08 4.80 7.41
N LEU A 41 0.13 5.28 7.72
CA LEU A 41 0.51 6.68 7.64
C LEU A 41 1.80 6.80 6.84
N LYS A 42 1.82 7.69 5.83
CA LYS A 42 3.00 7.89 4.99
C LYS A 42 3.19 9.38 4.65
N GLY A 43 4.40 9.88 4.89
CA GLY A 43 4.82 11.21 4.47
C GLY A 43 5.28 11.19 3.02
N SER A 44 5.02 12.27 2.28
CA SER A 44 5.52 12.42 0.92
C SER A 44 7.00 12.81 0.93
N PRO A 45 7.87 12.14 0.15
CA PRO A 45 9.23 12.58 -0.05
C PRO A 45 9.31 13.83 -0.94
N ALA A 46 8.33 14.04 -1.83
CA ALA A 46 8.25 15.20 -2.72
C ALA A 46 7.72 16.46 -2.01
N ASP A 47 6.92 16.30 -0.95
CA ASP A 47 6.49 17.37 -0.04
C ASP A 47 6.57 16.91 1.43
N PRO A 48 7.62 17.29 2.17
CA PRO A 48 7.81 16.88 3.57
C PRO A 48 6.71 17.33 4.56
N ASN A 49 5.83 18.26 4.17
CA ASN A 49 4.66 18.63 4.98
C ASN A 49 3.43 17.79 4.67
N ARG A 50 3.41 17.09 3.53
CA ARG A 50 2.30 16.25 3.14
C ARG A 50 2.36 14.87 3.79
N ILE A 51 1.29 14.51 4.47
CA ILE A 51 1.12 13.20 5.11
C ILE A 51 -0.25 12.66 4.74
N TYR A 52 -0.29 11.39 4.33
CA TYR A 52 -1.53 10.65 4.11
C TYR A 52 -1.77 9.68 5.24
N ALA A 53 -3.05 9.47 5.57
CA ALA A 53 -3.48 8.52 6.57
C ALA A 53 -4.68 7.71 6.07
N SER A 54 -4.56 6.38 6.14
CA SER A 54 -5.65 5.43 5.92
C SER A 54 -6.20 4.95 7.25
N GLN A 55 -7.51 5.05 7.41
CA GLN A 55 -8.27 4.56 8.55
C GLN A 55 -9.33 3.59 8.06
N ALA A 56 -9.65 2.59 8.87
CA ALA A 56 -10.86 1.80 8.64
C ALA A 56 -11.46 1.37 9.99
N SER A 57 -12.78 1.22 10.02
CA SER A 57 -13.49 0.67 11.18
C SER A 57 -14.72 -0.11 10.73
N ASP A 58 -15.20 -1.03 11.57
CA ASP A 58 -16.39 -1.84 11.26
C ASP A 58 -17.67 -1.00 11.11
N TRP A 59 -17.71 0.20 11.73
CA TRP A 59 -18.89 1.08 11.67
C TRP A 59 -18.87 2.06 10.51
N PHE A 60 -17.70 2.61 10.19
CA PHE A 60 -17.59 3.70 9.21
C PHE A 60 -16.87 3.29 7.92
N GLY A 61 -16.36 2.06 7.85
CA GLY A 61 -15.56 1.59 6.73
C GLY A 61 -14.26 2.37 6.57
N GLN A 62 -13.71 2.35 5.35
CA GLN A 62 -12.52 3.12 4.97
C GLN A 62 -12.75 4.63 5.15
N THR A 63 -11.73 5.34 5.60
CA THR A 63 -11.67 6.81 5.57
C THR A 63 -10.26 7.30 5.28
N MET A 64 -10.12 8.18 4.29
CA MET A 64 -8.86 8.78 3.88
C MET A 64 -8.68 10.20 4.41
N HIS A 65 -7.49 10.49 4.94
CA HIS A 65 -7.13 11.84 5.41
C HIS A 65 -5.77 12.27 4.86
N ARG A 66 -5.61 13.59 4.72
CA ARG A 66 -4.35 14.24 4.36
C ARG A 66 -4.06 15.39 5.31
N SER A 67 -2.79 15.59 5.63
CA SER A 67 -2.27 16.83 6.21
C SER A 67 -1.31 17.47 5.21
N ASP A 68 -1.36 18.79 5.08
CA ASP A 68 -0.41 19.58 4.27
C ASP A 68 0.49 20.49 5.14
N ASN A 69 0.49 20.29 6.46
CA ASN A 69 1.28 21.08 7.41
C ASN A 69 2.00 20.22 8.45
N GLY A 70 2.43 19.03 8.03
CA GLY A 70 3.22 18.11 8.85
C GLY A 70 2.44 17.45 9.97
N GLY A 71 1.11 17.33 9.82
CA GLY A 71 0.21 16.65 10.75
C GLY A 71 -0.39 17.54 11.83
N GLN A 72 -0.25 18.86 11.73
CA GLN A 72 -0.87 19.80 12.67
C GLN A 72 -2.39 19.84 12.49
N THR A 73 -2.85 19.89 11.24
CA THR A 73 -4.27 19.78 10.88
C THR A 73 -4.46 18.72 9.80
N TRP A 74 -5.67 18.16 9.76
CA TRP A 74 -6.03 17.07 8.85
C TRP A 74 -7.34 17.40 8.14
N GLN A 75 -7.45 16.98 6.89
CA GLN A 75 -8.67 17.06 6.10
C GLN A 75 -9.01 15.68 5.52
N THR A 76 -10.29 15.40 5.38
CA THR A 76 -10.76 14.22 4.64
C THR A 76 -10.51 14.44 3.15
N VAL A 77 -10.09 13.38 2.46
CA VAL A 77 -9.86 13.39 1.00
C VAL A 77 -10.68 12.27 0.34
N GLY A 78 -10.49 12.07 -0.97
CA GLY A 78 -11.23 11.08 -1.76
C GLY A 78 -11.18 9.70 -1.14
N ASN A 79 -12.35 9.06 -1.08
CA ASN A 79 -12.57 7.78 -0.41
C ASN A 79 -13.28 6.74 -1.30
N GLU A 80 -13.39 7.03 -2.59
CA GLU A 80 -14.06 6.18 -3.58
C GLU A 80 -13.00 5.35 -4.33
N PHE A 81 -13.04 4.03 -4.15
CA PHE A 81 -12.09 3.07 -4.73
C PHE A 81 -12.82 2.07 -5.63
N GLY A 82 -13.34 2.56 -6.76
CA GLY A 82 -14.09 1.74 -7.72
C GLY A 82 -13.19 0.96 -8.67
N TYR A 83 -13.46 -0.34 -8.83
CA TYR A 83 -12.79 -1.15 -9.84
C TYR A 83 -13.22 -0.75 -11.26
N GLN A 84 -12.25 -0.70 -12.17
CA GLN A 84 -12.49 -0.51 -13.59
C GLN A 84 -13.02 -1.79 -14.24
N GLY A 85 -14.09 -1.64 -15.02
CA GLY A 85 -14.76 -2.76 -15.69
C GLY A 85 -15.49 -3.68 -14.71
N GLU A 86 -15.76 -4.91 -15.14
CA GLU A 86 -16.34 -5.91 -14.26
C GLU A 86 -15.29 -6.35 -13.22
N ALA A 87 -15.68 -6.36 -11.95
CA ALA A 87 -14.79 -6.75 -10.86
C ALA A 87 -14.29 -8.20 -11.04
N GLY A 88 -15.17 -9.10 -11.46
CA GLY A 88 -14.88 -10.53 -11.63
C GLY A 88 -14.76 -11.26 -10.29
N THR A 89 -14.01 -12.37 -10.28
CA THR A 89 -13.78 -13.16 -9.07
C THR A 89 -12.29 -13.53 -8.91
N HIS A 90 -11.90 -13.80 -7.66
CA HIS A 90 -10.71 -14.56 -7.28
C HIS A 90 -11.13 -15.86 -6.58
N GLN A 91 -10.20 -16.64 -6.05
CA GLN A 91 -10.52 -17.84 -5.28
C GLN A 91 -10.56 -17.55 -3.78
N TRP A 92 -11.39 -18.29 -3.07
CA TRP A 92 -11.35 -18.38 -1.62
C TRP A 92 -10.48 -19.56 -1.16
N TYR A 93 -10.24 -19.70 0.14
CA TYR A 93 -9.39 -20.77 0.69
C TYR A 93 -9.91 -22.19 0.41
N ASP A 94 -11.20 -22.32 0.08
CA ASP A 94 -11.85 -23.59 -0.29
C ASP A 94 -11.88 -23.82 -1.81
N GLY A 95 -11.24 -22.93 -2.59
CA GLY A 95 -11.20 -22.97 -4.05
C GLY A 95 -12.46 -22.44 -4.74
N THR A 96 -13.47 -21.97 -4.00
CA THR A 96 -14.67 -21.39 -4.59
C THR A 96 -14.42 -19.99 -5.14
N PRO A 97 -15.10 -19.57 -6.22
CA PRO A 97 -15.01 -18.20 -6.71
C PRO A 97 -15.62 -17.22 -5.71
N HIS A 98 -14.88 -16.15 -5.38
CA HIS A 98 -15.33 -15.05 -4.54
C HIS A 98 -15.22 -13.73 -5.30
N PRO A 99 -16.21 -12.81 -5.23
CA PRO A 99 -16.11 -11.50 -5.86
C PRO A 99 -14.90 -10.72 -5.36
N TRP A 100 -14.30 -9.94 -6.25
CA TRP A 100 -13.39 -8.88 -5.83
C TRP A 100 -14.16 -7.80 -5.09
N GLU A 101 -13.72 -7.47 -3.88
CA GLU A 101 -14.38 -6.47 -3.05
C GLU A 101 -13.37 -5.50 -2.44
N PHE A 102 -13.65 -4.20 -2.57
CA PHE A 102 -12.92 -3.20 -1.81
C PHE A 102 -13.37 -3.23 -0.34
N LYS A 103 -12.41 -3.38 0.57
CA LYS A 103 -12.62 -3.33 2.02
C LYS A 103 -11.93 -2.14 2.65
N ARG A 104 -10.65 -1.93 2.30
CA ARG A 104 -9.80 -0.89 2.91
C ARG A 104 -8.52 -0.65 2.13
N VAL A 105 -7.92 0.52 2.36
CA VAL A 105 -6.57 0.87 1.93
C VAL A 105 -5.58 0.40 2.99
N TRP A 106 -4.73 -0.56 2.60
CA TRP A 106 -3.72 -1.16 3.47
C TRP A 106 -2.38 -0.43 3.41
N HIS A 107 -2.00 0.08 2.24
CA HIS A 107 -0.73 0.76 2.03
C HIS A 107 -0.92 2.06 1.24
N LEU A 108 -0.09 3.06 1.53
CA LEU A 108 -0.04 4.32 0.81
C LEU A 108 1.41 4.62 0.45
N GLU A 109 1.66 4.92 -0.82
CA GLU A 109 3.00 5.26 -1.32
C GLU A 109 2.93 6.54 -2.16
N PRO A 110 3.26 7.72 -1.59
CA PRO A 110 3.42 8.95 -2.34
C PRO A 110 4.54 8.82 -3.38
N SER A 111 4.40 9.53 -4.49
CA SER A 111 5.43 9.59 -5.52
C SER A 111 6.74 10.18 -4.97
N LEU A 112 7.86 9.70 -5.52
CA LEU A 112 9.20 10.16 -5.18
C LEU A 112 9.45 11.60 -5.61
N THR A 113 8.75 12.07 -6.65
CA THR A 113 9.07 13.34 -7.34
C THR A 113 7.88 14.26 -7.54
N ASP A 114 6.65 13.75 -7.44
CA ASP A 114 5.43 14.53 -7.63
C ASP A 114 4.61 14.57 -6.33
N PRO A 115 4.44 15.76 -5.71
CA PRO A 115 3.72 15.86 -4.45
C PRO A 115 2.24 15.46 -4.55
N ASP A 116 1.62 15.57 -5.74
CA ASP A 116 0.19 15.31 -5.94
C ASP A 116 -0.10 13.86 -6.34
N THR A 117 0.93 13.08 -6.72
CA THR A 117 0.76 11.66 -7.04
C THR A 117 0.93 10.77 -5.81
N VAL A 118 -0.02 9.86 -5.59
CA VAL A 118 0.03 8.85 -4.52
C VAL A 118 -0.62 7.55 -4.97
N TYR A 119 -0.02 6.43 -4.59
CA TYR A 119 -0.54 5.09 -4.85
C TYR A 119 -1.17 4.51 -3.57
N ALA A 120 -2.24 3.73 -3.74
CA ALA A 120 -2.92 3.03 -2.66
C ALA A 120 -3.01 1.53 -2.97
N GLY A 121 -2.46 0.72 -2.07
CA GLY A 121 -2.64 -0.72 -2.05
C GLY A 121 -3.87 -1.05 -1.22
N VAL A 122 -4.80 -1.82 -1.79
CA VAL A 122 -6.06 -2.14 -1.13
C VAL A 122 -6.22 -3.63 -0.86
N GLU A 123 -7.19 -3.93 -0.01
CA GLU A 123 -7.80 -5.25 0.11
C GLU A 123 -9.16 -5.18 -0.59
N ASP A 124 -9.50 -6.01 -1.57
CA ASP A 124 -8.73 -7.15 -2.10
C ASP A 124 -7.77 -6.75 -3.26
N ALA A 125 -6.48 -7.03 -3.07
CA ALA A 125 -5.31 -6.98 -3.96
C ALA A 125 -5.36 -6.14 -5.25
N ALA A 126 -5.82 -4.89 -5.14
CA ALA A 126 -5.80 -3.93 -6.24
C ALA A 126 -4.88 -2.74 -5.92
N LEU A 127 -4.42 -2.09 -6.97
CA LEU A 127 -3.60 -0.89 -6.92
C LEU A 127 -4.39 0.28 -7.48
N PHE A 128 -4.44 1.37 -6.72
CA PHE A 128 -5.04 2.63 -7.13
C PHE A 128 -3.98 3.72 -7.20
N LYS A 129 -4.22 4.70 -8.07
CA LYS A 129 -3.40 5.90 -8.22
C LYS A 129 -4.29 7.13 -8.13
N SER A 130 -3.81 8.14 -7.41
CA SER A 130 -4.30 9.50 -7.45
C SER A 130 -3.22 10.40 -8.04
N THR A 131 -3.63 11.44 -8.77
CA THR A 131 -2.77 12.50 -9.31
C THR A 131 -3.21 13.90 -8.86
N ASP A 132 -4.12 13.95 -7.89
CA ASP A 132 -4.74 15.15 -7.32
C ASP A 132 -4.67 15.15 -5.79
N ALA A 133 -3.55 14.65 -5.27
CA ALA A 133 -3.21 14.57 -3.87
C ALA A 133 -4.26 13.79 -3.03
N GLY A 134 -4.77 12.70 -3.59
CA GLY A 134 -5.73 11.80 -2.95
C GLY A 134 -7.19 12.26 -3.04
N ALA A 135 -7.52 13.26 -3.86
CA ALA A 135 -8.89 13.74 -4.00
C ALA A 135 -9.75 12.79 -4.85
N THR A 136 -9.16 12.15 -5.86
CA THR A 136 -9.77 11.07 -6.65
C THR A 136 -8.79 9.92 -6.85
N TRP A 137 -9.34 8.71 -7.00
CA TRP A 137 -8.57 7.48 -7.16
C TRP A 137 -9.00 6.75 -8.42
N THR A 138 -8.03 6.32 -9.21
CA THR A 138 -8.22 5.51 -10.41
C THR A 138 -7.48 4.18 -10.25
N GLU A 139 -8.15 3.07 -10.52
CA GLU A 139 -7.52 1.76 -10.48
C GLU A 139 -6.48 1.60 -11.60
N LEU A 140 -5.32 1.03 -11.27
CA LEU A 140 -4.38 0.43 -12.20
C LEU A 140 -4.74 -1.05 -12.37
N SER A 141 -5.76 -1.30 -13.20
CA SER A 141 -6.47 -2.58 -13.29
C SER A 141 -5.64 -3.75 -13.79
N GLY A 142 -4.50 -3.49 -14.45
CA GLY A 142 -3.59 -4.51 -14.97
C GLY A 142 -3.13 -5.54 -13.91
N LEU A 143 -3.07 -5.13 -12.64
CA LEU A 143 -2.69 -6.04 -11.54
C LEU A 143 -3.83 -7.02 -11.22
N ARG A 144 -5.02 -6.50 -10.91
CA ARG A 144 -6.20 -7.34 -10.58
C ARG A 144 -6.60 -8.23 -11.76
N THR A 145 -6.53 -7.70 -12.98
CA THR A 145 -6.89 -8.42 -14.21
C THR A 145 -5.76 -9.27 -14.78
N HIS A 146 -4.64 -9.39 -14.07
CA HIS A 146 -3.55 -10.28 -14.46
C HIS A 146 -4.08 -11.71 -14.68
N SER A 147 -3.49 -12.45 -15.61
CA SER A 147 -3.95 -13.80 -16.02
C SER A 147 -4.03 -14.81 -14.87
N THR A 148 -3.38 -14.52 -13.74
CA THR A 148 -3.40 -15.34 -12.53
C THR A 148 -4.33 -14.82 -11.44
N GLY A 149 -4.88 -13.61 -11.56
CA GLY A 149 -5.66 -12.93 -10.52
C GLY A 149 -6.85 -13.75 -10.04
N ASN A 150 -7.52 -14.45 -10.97
CA ASN A 150 -8.65 -15.33 -10.67
C ASN A 150 -8.27 -16.58 -9.85
N ARG A 151 -6.98 -16.89 -9.67
CA ARG A 151 -6.46 -18.00 -8.87
C ARG A 151 -5.87 -17.55 -7.53
N TRP A 152 -5.81 -16.26 -7.26
CA TRP A 152 -5.29 -15.77 -5.99
C TRP A 152 -6.25 -16.09 -4.86
N GLN A 153 -5.68 -16.40 -3.70
CA GLN A 153 -6.42 -16.80 -2.51
C GLN A 153 -5.97 -15.94 -1.33
N PRO A 154 -6.90 -15.40 -0.53
CA PRO A 154 -6.53 -14.65 0.66
C PRO A 154 -5.82 -15.54 1.67
N GLY A 155 -4.86 -14.95 2.39
CA GLY A 155 -4.35 -15.56 3.62
C GLY A 155 -5.29 -15.29 4.79
N ALA A 156 -4.93 -15.76 5.99
CA ALA A 156 -5.73 -15.53 7.20
C ALA A 156 -5.91 -14.03 7.55
N GLY A 157 -5.04 -13.16 7.01
CA GLY A 157 -5.11 -11.70 7.18
C GLY A 157 -5.91 -10.95 6.12
N GLY A 158 -6.49 -11.65 5.13
CA GLY A 158 -7.08 -11.04 3.93
C GLY A 158 -6.15 -11.15 2.71
N MET A 159 -6.56 -10.56 1.58
CA MET A 159 -5.76 -10.47 0.36
C MET A 159 -5.24 -9.04 0.17
N CYS A 160 -4.25 -8.64 0.98
CA CYS A 160 -3.87 -7.24 1.11
C CYS A 160 -2.64 -6.90 0.25
N LEU A 161 -2.75 -5.85 -0.58
CA LEU A 161 -1.59 -5.23 -1.22
C LEU A 161 -0.89 -4.32 -0.20
N HIS A 162 0.21 -4.79 0.37
CA HIS A 162 0.85 -4.17 1.54
C HIS A 162 2.18 -3.48 1.24
N SER A 163 2.81 -3.77 0.10
CA SER A 163 4.05 -3.13 -0.31
C SER A 163 3.88 -2.53 -1.70
N ILE A 164 4.26 -1.26 -1.85
CA ILE A 164 4.41 -0.58 -3.13
C ILE A 164 5.79 0.08 -3.10
N LEU A 165 6.68 -0.30 -4.00
CA LEU A 165 8.01 0.28 -4.14
C LEU A 165 8.12 0.93 -5.52
N LEU A 166 8.42 2.23 -5.52
CA LEU A 166 8.68 3.00 -6.74
C LEU A 166 10.20 3.01 -6.97
N ASP A 167 10.63 2.68 -8.19
CA ASP A 167 12.05 2.71 -8.53
C ASP A 167 12.52 4.18 -8.71
N PRO A 168 13.58 4.60 -8.01
CA PRO A 168 14.10 5.99 -8.10
C PRO A 168 14.85 6.29 -9.40
N VAL A 169 15.22 5.26 -10.18
CA VAL A 169 15.97 5.38 -11.44
C VAL A 169 15.04 5.23 -12.65
N ASP A 170 14.02 4.37 -12.53
CA ASP A 170 13.06 4.09 -13.60
C ASP A 170 11.62 4.39 -13.13
N PRO A 171 11.03 5.56 -13.47
CA PRO A 171 9.73 5.98 -12.93
C PRO A 171 8.55 5.11 -13.39
N ASP A 172 8.73 4.30 -14.44
CA ASP A 172 7.71 3.35 -14.91
C ASP A 172 7.80 2.01 -14.18
N ARG A 173 8.89 1.76 -13.44
CA ARG A 173 9.08 0.53 -12.68
C ARG A 173 8.46 0.62 -11.28
N ILE A 174 7.52 -0.29 -11.04
CA ILE A 174 6.81 -0.43 -9.77
C ILE A 174 6.88 -1.88 -9.31
N TYR A 175 7.25 -2.11 -8.06
CA TYR A 175 7.12 -3.40 -7.41
C TYR A 175 5.98 -3.38 -6.42
N VAL A 176 5.20 -4.46 -6.37
CA VAL A 176 4.15 -4.65 -5.37
C VAL A 176 4.27 -6.02 -4.72
N ALA A 177 3.80 -6.14 -3.48
CA ALA A 177 3.61 -7.43 -2.83
C ALA A 177 2.22 -7.55 -2.20
N ILE A 178 1.66 -8.75 -2.33
CA ILE A 178 0.31 -9.10 -1.90
C ILE A 178 0.38 -10.36 -1.02
N SER A 179 -0.22 -10.28 0.16
CA SER A 179 -0.46 -11.42 1.05
C SER A 179 -1.89 -11.90 0.85
N ALA A 180 -2.19 -13.04 0.22
CA ALA A 180 -1.28 -13.96 -0.48
C ALA A 180 -1.56 -13.93 -2.00
N ALA A 181 -0.51 -13.67 -2.78
CA ALA A 181 -0.43 -13.82 -4.23
C ALA A 181 1.03 -13.76 -4.68
N GLY A 182 1.88 -13.08 -3.91
CA GLY A 182 3.31 -12.95 -4.15
C GLY A 182 3.69 -11.50 -4.46
N ALA A 183 4.88 -11.35 -5.01
CA ALA A 183 5.41 -10.09 -5.52
C ALA A 183 5.28 -10.00 -7.04
N PHE A 184 5.01 -8.79 -7.53
CA PHE A 184 4.88 -8.47 -8.95
C PHE A 184 5.69 -7.22 -9.28
N ARG A 185 6.17 -7.14 -10.52
CA ARG A 185 6.84 -5.97 -11.09
C ARG A 185 6.10 -5.49 -12.32
N SER A 186 5.90 -4.20 -12.44
CA SER A 186 5.57 -3.51 -13.69
C SER A 186 6.79 -2.74 -14.18
N ASP A 187 6.96 -2.64 -15.49
CA ASP A 187 7.96 -1.81 -16.17
C ASP A 187 7.28 -0.77 -17.09
N ASP A 188 5.97 -0.53 -16.91
CA ASP A 188 5.12 0.32 -17.77
C ASP A 188 4.08 1.12 -16.97
N GLY A 189 4.46 1.56 -15.77
CA GLY A 189 3.65 2.44 -14.93
C GLY A 189 2.42 1.76 -14.30
N GLY A 190 2.41 0.43 -14.23
CA GLY A 190 1.34 -0.37 -13.66
C GLY A 190 0.31 -0.89 -14.67
N THR A 191 0.59 -0.76 -15.97
CA THR A 191 -0.30 -1.22 -17.05
C THR A 191 -0.27 -2.74 -17.19
N THR A 192 0.91 -3.35 -17.12
CA THR A 192 1.13 -4.79 -17.10
C THR A 192 2.05 -5.20 -15.96
N TRP A 193 1.94 -6.46 -15.54
CA TRP A 193 2.63 -6.99 -14.36
C TRP A 193 3.24 -8.34 -14.67
N THR A 194 4.43 -8.57 -14.14
CA THR A 194 5.16 -9.84 -14.20
C THR A 194 5.39 -10.34 -12.77
N PRO A 195 5.05 -11.60 -12.45
CA PRO A 195 5.40 -12.19 -11.16
C PRO A 195 6.92 -12.23 -10.95
N VAL A 196 7.39 -11.92 -9.74
CA VAL A 196 8.83 -11.93 -9.39
C VAL A 196 9.12 -12.82 -8.18
N ASN A 197 8.51 -14.01 -8.16
CA ASN A 197 8.56 -14.96 -7.04
C ASN A 197 9.56 -16.10 -7.22
N LYS A 198 10.32 -16.13 -8.33
CA LYS A 198 11.25 -17.22 -8.62
C LYS A 198 12.31 -17.36 -7.52
N GLY A 199 12.38 -18.55 -6.92
CA GLY A 199 13.30 -18.87 -5.82
C GLY A 199 12.67 -18.77 -4.44
N LEU A 200 11.42 -18.31 -4.33
CA LEU A 200 10.60 -18.49 -3.13
C LEU A 200 10.07 -19.91 -3.08
N ARG A 201 10.01 -20.47 -1.87
CA ARG A 201 9.45 -21.80 -1.60
C ARG A 201 8.46 -21.71 -0.45
N SER A 202 7.29 -22.31 -0.60
CA SER A 202 6.23 -22.32 0.41
C SER A 202 5.60 -23.70 0.56
N GLU A 203 5.81 -24.35 1.71
CA GLU A 203 5.23 -25.66 2.04
C GLU A 203 3.71 -25.61 2.32
N TYR A 204 3.10 -24.43 2.22
CA TYR A 204 1.69 -24.18 2.54
C TYR A 204 0.78 -24.04 1.32
N ILE A 205 1.32 -24.16 0.10
CA ILE A 205 0.57 -24.10 -1.16
C ILE A 205 0.73 -25.42 -1.94
N PRO A 206 -0.20 -25.79 -2.84
CA PRO A 206 -0.17 -27.09 -3.51
C PRO A 206 1.10 -27.38 -4.33
N ASP A 207 1.69 -26.34 -4.91
CA ASP A 207 2.97 -26.38 -5.61
C ASP A 207 3.92 -25.42 -4.90
N GLU A 208 4.90 -25.95 -4.18
CA GLU A 208 5.77 -25.18 -3.29
C GLU A 208 6.61 -24.14 -4.03
N ASP A 209 6.86 -24.35 -5.33
CA ASP A 209 7.65 -23.50 -6.21
C ASP A 209 6.78 -22.72 -7.21
N ALA A 210 5.47 -22.62 -6.95
CA ALA A 210 4.53 -21.93 -7.85
C ALA A 210 4.95 -20.48 -8.14
N GLU A 211 4.60 -19.98 -9.33
CA GLU A 211 4.92 -18.61 -9.74
C GLU A 211 4.13 -17.54 -8.95
N VAL A 212 2.98 -17.91 -8.36
CA VAL A 212 2.09 -17.05 -7.56
C VAL A 212 1.49 -17.84 -6.39
N GLY A 213 0.89 -17.14 -5.44
CA GLY A 213 0.25 -17.72 -4.25
C GLY A 213 1.11 -17.63 -2.97
N HIS A 214 2.35 -17.15 -3.09
CA HIS A 214 3.24 -16.94 -1.95
C HIS A 214 2.70 -15.86 -1.01
N CYS A 215 2.87 -16.09 0.30
CA CYS A 215 2.50 -15.13 1.34
C CYS A 215 3.71 -14.27 1.73
N VAL A 216 4.04 -13.31 0.88
CA VAL A 216 5.12 -12.33 1.10
C VAL A 216 4.66 -11.30 2.11
N HIS A 217 5.39 -11.04 3.20
CA HIS A 217 4.92 -10.12 4.24
C HIS A 217 5.44 -8.68 4.13
N ASN A 218 6.56 -8.48 3.44
CA ASN A 218 7.13 -7.17 3.17
C ASN A 218 8.14 -7.30 2.03
N ILE A 219 8.30 -6.26 1.23
CA ILE A 219 9.48 -6.12 0.37
C ILE A 219 10.12 -4.75 0.59
N ALA A 220 11.44 -4.69 0.52
CA ALA A 220 12.20 -3.46 0.65
C ALA A 220 13.22 -3.33 -0.48
N MET A 221 13.34 -2.12 -1.04
CA MET A 221 14.33 -1.81 -2.07
C MET A 221 15.55 -1.12 -1.46
N HIS A 222 16.75 -1.52 -1.86
CA HIS A 222 17.96 -0.80 -1.45
C HIS A 222 18.03 0.57 -2.14
N PRO A 223 18.14 1.69 -1.41
CA PRO A 223 17.94 3.03 -1.98
C PRO A 223 19.02 3.45 -3.00
N SER A 224 20.26 2.95 -2.86
CA SER A 224 21.34 3.23 -3.81
C SER A 224 21.65 2.08 -4.78
N ARG A 225 20.87 0.99 -4.71
CA ARG A 225 21.02 -0.24 -5.50
C ARG A 225 19.63 -0.81 -5.79
N PRO A 226 18.79 -0.07 -6.55
CA PRO A 226 17.37 -0.38 -6.70
C PRO A 226 17.09 -1.76 -7.32
N GLU A 227 18.09 -2.38 -7.95
CA GLU A 227 18.05 -3.77 -8.41
C GLU A 227 18.09 -4.82 -7.28
N THR A 228 18.41 -4.40 -6.05
CA THR A 228 18.46 -5.26 -4.86
C THR A 228 17.19 -5.09 -4.04
N LEU A 229 16.36 -6.14 -4.03
CA LEU A 229 15.20 -6.25 -3.15
C LEU A 229 15.46 -7.21 -1.99
N PHE A 230 14.86 -6.92 -0.85
CA PHE A 230 14.80 -7.78 0.33
C PHE A 230 13.36 -8.18 0.57
N MET A 231 13.17 -9.40 1.07
CA MET A 231 11.87 -9.99 1.42
C MET A 231 11.99 -10.69 2.77
#